data_AF-A0A0R0C9J3-F1
#
_entry.id   AF-A0A0R0C9J3-F1
#
_cell.length_a   1.000
_cell.length_b   1.000
_cell.length_c   1.000
_cell.angle_alpha   90.00
_cell.angle_beta   90.00
_cell.angle_gamma   90.00
#
_symmetry.space_group_name_H-M   'P 1'
#
loop_
_entity.id
_entity.type
_entity.pdbx_description
1 polymer ?
#
loop_
_entity_poly.entity_id
_entity_poly.type
_entity_poly.pdbx_seq_one_letter_code
_entity_poly.pdbx_strand_id
1 'polypeptide(L)'
;MDGWALLLRWMGLPTLDYALVGRWLGHMREGRWWHRPIQHSTPIPHERLLGWGAHYALGILFALLLWMVAGEGWLRQPTLAPALVFGVATVIVPWCVIQPAFGAGVAASRTPKPWRARVQSAATHAVFGVGLFIGALVVA
;
A
#
# COMPACT_ATOMS: atom_id res chain seq x y z
N MET A 1 -5.29 -7.28 -3.34
CA MET A 1 -5.03 -5.93 -3.91
C MET A 1 -4.73 -5.98 -5.40
N ASP A 2 -4.05 -7.02 -5.90
CA ASP A 2 -3.65 -7.09 -7.32
C ASP A 2 -4.84 -7.15 -8.29
N GLY A 3 -5.89 -7.93 -7.98
CA GLY A 3 -7.12 -7.94 -8.77
C GLY A 3 -7.80 -6.57 -8.85
N TRP A 4 -7.75 -5.78 -7.76
CA TRP A 4 -8.23 -4.40 -7.76
C TRP A 4 -7.35 -3.49 -8.63
N ALA A 5 -6.03 -3.64 -8.56
CA ALA A 5 -5.11 -2.90 -9.42
C ALA A 5 -5.33 -3.25 -10.91
N LEU A 6 -5.58 -4.51 -11.25
CA LEU A 6 -5.91 -4.95 -12.61
C LEU A 6 -7.23 -4.34 -13.09
N LEU A 7 -8.28 -4.36 -12.25
CA LEU A 7 -9.57 -3.72 -12.56
C LEU A 7 -9.39 -2.22 -12.83
N LEU A 8 -8.66 -1.51 -11.95
CA LEU A 8 -8.37 -0.09 -12.14
C LEU A 8 -7.62 0.17 -13.45
N ARG A 9 -6.61 -0.65 -13.78
CA ARG A 9 -5.87 -0.54 -15.05
C ARG A 9 -6.80 -0.77 -16.25
N TRP A 10 -7.68 -1.75 -16.18
CA TRP A 10 -8.67 -2.02 -17.22
C TRP A 10 -9.65 -0.85 -17.42
N MET A 11 -10.00 -0.15 -16.34
CA MET A 11 -10.79 1.09 -16.37
C MET A 11 -9.99 2.34 -16.77
N GLY A 12 -8.71 2.21 -17.16
CA GLY A 12 -7.83 3.33 -17.53
C GLY A 12 -7.41 4.22 -16.35
N LEU A 13 -7.56 3.74 -15.11
CA LEU A 13 -7.16 4.45 -13.91
C LEU A 13 -5.69 4.15 -13.57
N PRO A 14 -4.88 5.19 -13.28
CA PRO A 14 -3.47 4.99 -12.94
C PRO A 14 -3.36 4.23 -11.63
N THR A 15 -2.49 3.22 -11.57
CA THR A 15 -2.18 2.49 -10.33
C THR A 15 -0.70 2.63 -10.00
N LEU A 16 -0.36 2.39 -8.74
CA LEU A 16 1.04 2.44 -8.31
C LEU A 16 1.83 1.34 -9.06
N ASP A 17 2.94 1.73 -9.67
CA ASP A 17 3.92 0.77 -10.16
C ASP A 17 4.84 0.40 -8.98
N TYR A 18 4.81 -0.86 -8.56
CA TYR A 18 5.66 -1.35 -7.47
C TYR A 18 7.16 -1.23 -7.81
N ALA A 19 7.54 -1.10 -9.08
CA ALA A 19 8.90 -0.73 -9.46
C ALA A 19 9.38 0.55 -8.75
N LEU A 20 8.51 1.54 -8.53
CA LEU A 20 8.86 2.77 -7.80
C LEU A 20 9.16 2.51 -6.32
N VAL A 21 8.48 1.54 -5.70
CA VAL A 21 8.76 1.12 -4.32
C VAL A 21 10.11 0.44 -4.25
N GLY A 22 10.41 -0.47 -5.19
CA GLY A 22 11.73 -1.09 -5.23
C GLY A 22 12.84 -0.08 -5.53
N ARG A 23 12.61 0.87 -6.43
CA ARG A 23 13.54 1.99 -6.68
C ARG A 23 13.83 2.75 -5.39
N TRP A 24 12.80 3.14 -4.66
CA TRP A 24 12.94 3.82 -3.39
C TRP A 24 13.76 2.99 -2.38
N LEU A 25 13.43 1.72 -2.20
CA LEU A 25 14.16 0.83 -1.28
C LEU A 25 15.63 0.62 -1.67
N GLY A 26 15.95 0.50 -2.96
CA GLY A 26 17.35 0.37 -3.36
C GLY A 26 18.15 1.66 -3.15
N HIS A 27 17.54 2.82 -3.42
CA HIS A 27 18.18 4.12 -3.17
C HIS A 27 18.35 4.43 -1.67
N MET A 28 17.54 3.85 -0.78
CA MET A 28 17.77 3.96 0.68
C MET A 28 19.14 3.42 1.11
N ARG A 29 19.64 2.37 0.44
CA ARG A 29 20.98 1.80 0.73
C ARG A 29 22.11 2.79 0.46
N GLU A 30 21.84 3.79 -0.38
CA GLU A 30 22.73 4.87 -0.75
C GLU A 30 22.42 6.17 0.02
N GLY A 31 21.57 6.11 1.05
CA GLY A 31 21.17 7.26 1.85
C GLY A 31 20.14 8.18 1.18
N ARG A 32 19.57 7.79 0.04
CA ARG A 32 18.54 8.56 -0.67
C ARG A 32 17.13 8.10 -0.28
N TRP A 33 16.58 8.75 0.74
CA TRP A 33 15.25 8.45 1.28
C TRP A 33 14.12 9.25 0.63
N TRP A 34 14.45 10.40 0.05
CA TRP A 34 13.49 11.38 -0.48
C TRP A 34 13.80 11.70 -1.94
N HIS A 35 12.78 11.67 -2.79
CA HIS A 35 12.90 11.86 -4.23
C HIS A 35 12.02 13.01 -4.71
N ARG A 36 12.42 13.66 -5.80
CA ARG A 36 11.72 14.85 -6.35
C ARG A 36 11.71 14.86 -7.88
N PRO A 37 10.82 14.11 -8.54
CA PRO A 37 10.00 13.01 -8.03
C PRO A 37 10.69 11.64 -8.23
N ILE A 38 10.20 10.56 -7.60
CA ILE A 38 10.78 9.21 -7.70
C ILE A 38 10.89 8.71 -9.15
N GLN A 39 9.98 9.12 -10.02
CA GLN A 39 9.95 8.74 -11.44
C GLN A 39 11.21 9.17 -12.19
N HIS A 40 11.85 10.28 -11.77
CA HIS A 40 13.10 10.78 -12.37
C HIS A 40 14.35 10.19 -11.73
N SER A 41 14.21 9.41 -10.67
CA SER A 41 15.36 8.75 -10.04
C SER A 41 15.84 7.60 -10.92
N THR A 42 17.15 7.40 -10.99
CA THR A 42 17.76 6.35 -11.80
C THR A 42 17.15 4.98 -11.45
N PRO A 43 16.62 4.23 -12.45
CA PRO A 43 16.15 2.86 -12.22
C PRO A 43 17.27 1.98 -11.69
N ILE A 44 16.93 1.00 -10.86
CA ILE A 44 17.91 0.02 -10.35
C ILE A 44 17.61 -1.38 -10.92
N PRO A 45 18.62 -2.26 -11.03
CA PRO A 45 18.39 -3.65 -11.40
C PRO A 45 17.35 -4.30 -10.50
N HIS A 46 16.41 -5.03 -11.10
CA HIS A 46 15.36 -5.78 -10.40
C HIS A 46 14.43 -4.94 -9.49
N GLU A 47 14.28 -3.63 -9.72
CA GLU A 47 13.41 -2.77 -8.90
C GLU A 47 11.96 -3.27 -8.81
N ARG A 48 11.45 -3.89 -9.88
CA ARG A 48 10.11 -4.49 -9.86
C ARG A 48 10.03 -5.66 -8.89
N LEU A 49 11.00 -6.59 -8.91
CA LEU A 49 11.02 -7.73 -8.01
C LEU A 49 11.11 -7.28 -6.55
N LEU A 50 12.01 -6.34 -6.26
CA LEU A 50 12.16 -5.76 -4.93
C LEU A 50 10.86 -5.09 -4.46
N GLY A 51 10.21 -4.33 -5.34
CA GLY A 51 8.94 -3.67 -5.07
C GLY A 51 7.80 -4.64 -4.77
N TRP A 52 7.66 -5.70 -5.56
CA TRP A 52 6.68 -6.77 -5.31
C TRP A 52 6.96 -7.52 -4.02
N GLY A 53 8.23 -7.85 -3.75
CA GLY A 53 8.63 -8.48 -2.50
C GLY A 53 8.26 -7.63 -1.29
N ALA A 54 8.58 -6.32 -1.34
CA ALA A 54 8.19 -5.38 -0.30
C ALA A 54 6.67 -5.27 -0.15
N HIS A 55 5.92 -5.25 -1.25
CA HIS A 55 4.47 -5.19 -1.23
C HIS A 55 3.85 -6.37 -0.46
N TYR A 56 4.24 -7.60 -0.79
CA TYR A 56 3.74 -8.79 -0.10
C TYR A 56 4.24 -8.87 1.34
N ALA A 57 5.50 -8.51 1.62
CA ALA A 57 6.04 -8.47 2.97
C ALA A 57 5.26 -7.52 3.88
N LEU A 58 4.96 -6.30 3.41
CA LEU A 58 4.11 -5.36 4.17
C LEU A 58 2.68 -5.89 4.32
N GLY A 59 2.13 -6.53 3.29
CA GLY A 59 0.81 -7.16 3.38
C GLY A 59 0.72 -8.21 4.49
N ILE A 60 1.72 -9.10 4.57
CA ILE A 60 1.85 -10.11 5.63
C ILE A 60 2.02 -9.44 7.00
N LEU A 61 2.91 -8.45 7.10
CA LEU A 61 3.13 -7.71 8.33
C LEU A 61 1.84 -7.06 8.84
N PHE A 62 1.06 -6.43 7.97
CA PHE A 62 -0.22 -5.82 8.34
C PHE A 62 -1.28 -6.85 8.74
N ALA A 63 -1.32 -8.02 8.09
CA ALA A 63 -2.22 -9.10 8.52
C ALA A 63 -1.88 -9.60 9.93
N LEU A 64 -0.59 -9.79 10.22
CA LEU A 64 -0.12 -10.17 11.56
C LEU A 64 -0.43 -9.08 12.60
N LEU A 65 -0.23 -7.80 12.25
CA LEU A 65 -0.56 -6.68 13.12
C LEU A 65 -2.06 -6.63 13.43
N LEU A 66 -2.93 -6.84 12.44
CA LEU A 66 -4.37 -6.91 12.67
C LEU A 66 -4.69 -8.05 13.64
N TRP A 67 -4.13 -9.24 13.44
CA TRP A 67 -4.35 -10.37 14.34
C TRP A 67 -3.89 -10.07 15.77
N MET A 68 -2.71 -9.48 15.95
CA MET A 68 -2.19 -9.10 17.28
C MET A 68 -3.08 -8.06 17.97
N VAL A 69 -3.65 -7.11 17.24
CA VAL A 69 -4.51 -6.05 17.79
C VAL A 69 -5.94 -6.52 18.03
N ALA A 70 -6.51 -7.31 17.13
CA ALA A 70 -7.88 -7.81 17.21
C ALA A 70 -8.01 -9.05 18.12
N GLY A 71 -6.89 -9.75 18.36
CA GLY A 71 -6.79 -10.92 19.22
C GLY A 71 -7.26 -12.22 18.58
N GLU A 72 -7.02 -13.33 19.27
CA GLU A 72 -7.43 -14.67 18.81
C GLU A 72 -8.95 -14.82 18.64
N GLY A 73 -9.73 -14.15 19.49
CA GLY A 73 -11.20 -14.21 19.43
C GLY A 73 -11.74 -13.72 18.08
N TRP A 74 -11.15 -12.64 17.55
CA TRP A 74 -11.51 -12.15 16.22
C TRP A 74 -11.09 -13.13 15.13
N LEU A 75 -9.92 -13.77 15.23
CA LEU A 75 -9.49 -14.75 14.23
C LEU A 75 -10.41 -15.99 14.20
N ARG A 76 -10.91 -16.44 15.36
CA ARG A 76 -11.85 -17.57 15.46
C ARG A 76 -13.26 -17.22 14.98
N GLN A 77 -13.66 -15.95 15.08
CA GLN A 77 -14.96 -15.46 14.59
C GLN A 77 -14.76 -14.15 13.84
N PRO A 78 -14.22 -14.20 12.60
CA PRO A 78 -13.91 -13.00 11.85
C PRO A 78 -15.15 -12.15 11.62
N THR A 79 -15.04 -10.86 11.91
CA THR A 79 -16.02 -9.85 11.52
C THR A 79 -15.38 -8.80 10.62
N LEU A 80 -16.18 -8.19 9.74
CA LEU A 80 -15.67 -7.25 8.74
C LEU A 80 -15.13 -5.95 9.35
N ALA A 81 -15.77 -5.44 10.41
CA ALA A 81 -15.49 -4.10 10.92
C ALA A 81 -14.02 -3.89 11.37
N PRO A 82 -13.41 -4.78 12.19
CA PRO A 82 -12.01 -4.62 12.59
C PRO A 82 -11.04 -4.64 11.39
N ALA A 83 -11.24 -5.54 10.44
CA ALA A 83 -10.40 -5.63 9.25
C ALA A 83 -10.55 -4.41 8.32
N LEU A 84 -11.77 -3.89 8.16
CA LEU A 84 -12.02 -2.72 7.32
C LEU A 84 -11.44 -1.45 7.95
N VAL A 85 -11.67 -1.23 9.25
CA VAL A 85 -11.09 -0.08 9.98
C VAL A 85 -9.57 -0.13 9.93
N PHE A 86 -8.98 -1.30 10.19
CA PHE A 86 -7.54 -1.47 10.13
C PHE A 86 -7.00 -1.26 8.71
N GLY A 87 -7.64 -1.86 7.70
CA GLY A 87 -7.30 -1.67 6.30
C GLY A 87 -7.28 -0.20 5.91
N VAL A 88 -8.34 0.55 6.19
CA VAL A 88 -8.40 2.00 5.92
C VAL A 88 -7.34 2.76 6.71
N ALA A 89 -7.11 2.43 7.99
CA ALA A 89 -6.09 3.08 8.82
C ALA A 89 -4.68 2.95 8.23
N THR A 90 -4.37 1.84 7.54
CA THR A 90 -3.07 1.69 6.88
C THR A 90 -2.80 2.74 5.79
N VAL A 91 -3.82 3.50 5.33
CA VAL A 91 -3.64 4.62 4.37
C VAL A 91 -2.77 5.76 4.92
N ILE A 92 -2.60 5.82 6.24
CA ILE A 92 -1.67 6.76 6.89
C ILE A 92 -0.24 6.55 6.37
N VAL A 93 0.16 5.30 6.12
CA VAL A 93 1.52 4.97 5.62
C VAL A 93 1.77 5.61 4.25
N PRO A 94 0.96 5.40 3.20
CA PRO A 94 1.19 6.08 1.94
C PRO A 94 1.03 7.60 2.04
N TRP A 95 0.10 8.13 2.84
CA TRP A 95 -0.10 9.58 2.94
C TRP A 95 1.06 10.31 3.63
N CYS A 96 1.64 9.73 4.68
CA CYS A 96 2.63 10.40 5.51
C CYS A 96 4.07 9.96 5.22
N VAL A 97 4.28 8.78 4.62
CA VAL A 97 5.61 8.24 4.34
C VAL A 97 5.86 8.14 2.84
N ILE A 98 5.10 7.30 2.14
CA ILE A 98 5.42 6.93 0.75
C ILE A 98 5.25 8.11 -0.21
N GLN A 99 4.11 8.81 -0.18
CA GLN A 99 3.84 9.93 -1.07
C GLN A 99 4.82 11.10 -0.84
N PRO A 100 5.09 11.51 0.41
CA PRO A 100 6.16 12.46 0.68
C PRO A 100 7.53 12.00 0.17
N ALA A 101 7.93 10.75 0.44
CA ALA A 101 9.20 10.19 0.00
C ALA A 101 9.33 10.15 -1.52
N PHE A 102 8.22 9.98 -2.25
CA PHE A 102 8.19 9.96 -3.71
C PHE A 102 8.16 11.36 -4.34
N GLY A 103 8.05 12.41 -3.52
CA GLY A 103 7.94 13.79 -3.96
C GLY A 103 6.51 14.25 -4.26
N ALA A 104 5.51 13.41 -4.02
CA ALA A 104 4.09 13.72 -4.19
C ALA A 104 3.52 14.59 -3.04
N GLY A 105 4.29 14.82 -1.97
CA GLY A 105 3.88 15.58 -0.80
C GLY A 105 2.97 14.79 0.15
N VAL A 106 2.68 15.36 1.33
CA VAL A 106 1.80 14.75 2.34
C VAL A 106 0.39 14.60 1.77
N ALA A 107 -0.16 13.40 1.85
CA ALA A 107 -1.44 13.04 1.27
C ALA A 107 -1.57 13.51 -0.20
N ALA A 108 -0.51 13.30 -0.99
CA ALA A 108 -0.45 13.60 -2.42
C ALA A 108 -0.69 15.08 -2.77
N SER A 109 -0.41 16.00 -1.84
CA SER A 109 -0.70 17.44 -1.97
C SER A 109 -0.04 18.12 -3.16
N ARG A 110 1.06 17.56 -3.70
CA ARG A 110 1.78 18.09 -4.88
C ARG A 110 1.41 17.40 -6.19
N THR A 111 0.43 16.50 -6.18
CA THR A 111 -0.07 15.86 -7.41
C THR A 111 -1.07 16.76 -8.14
N PRO A 112 -1.27 16.63 -9.47
CA PRO A 112 -2.22 17.46 -10.21
C PRO A 112 -3.68 17.34 -9.75
N LYS A 113 -4.07 16.20 -9.15
CA LYS A 113 -5.44 15.91 -8.68
C LYS A 113 -5.40 15.27 -7.27
N PRO A 114 -5.10 16.03 -6.21
CA PRO A 114 -4.79 15.49 -4.88
C PRO A 114 -5.97 14.73 -4.25
N TRP A 115 -7.20 15.24 -4.36
CA TRP A 115 -8.36 14.57 -3.78
C TRP A 115 -8.65 13.23 -4.45
N ARG A 116 -8.47 13.15 -5.77
CA ARG A 116 -8.58 11.88 -6.51
C ARG A 116 -7.55 10.86 -6.02
N ALA A 117 -6.30 11.27 -5.84
CA ALA A 117 -5.25 10.40 -5.32
C ALA A 117 -5.53 9.92 -3.89
N ARG A 118 -6.05 10.80 -3.03
CA ARG A 118 -6.45 10.46 -1.65
C ARG A 118 -7.58 9.44 -1.62
N VAL A 119 -8.67 9.71 -2.34
CA VAL A 119 -9.84 8.80 -2.41
C VAL A 119 -9.43 7.45 -2.99
N GLN A 120 -8.63 7.44 -4.06
CA GLN A 120 -8.15 6.20 -4.64
C GLN A 120 -7.24 5.40 -3.69
N SER A 121 -6.37 6.09 -2.94
CA SER A 121 -5.54 5.46 -1.90
C SER A 121 -6.42 4.84 -0.82
N ALA A 122 -7.40 5.58 -0.29
CA ALA A 122 -8.33 5.09 0.73
C ALA A 122 -9.17 3.91 0.23
N ALA A 123 -9.70 3.98 -1.00
CA ALA A 123 -10.47 2.89 -1.62
C ALA A 123 -9.63 1.61 -1.77
N THR A 124 -8.37 1.74 -2.20
CA THR A 124 -7.44 0.61 -2.30
C THR A 124 -7.19 -0.03 -0.93
N HIS A 125 -7.11 0.78 0.13
CA HIS A 125 -6.89 0.32 1.49
C HIS A 125 -8.15 -0.25 2.16
N ALA A 126 -9.33 0.21 1.76
CA ALA A 126 -10.60 -0.43 2.10
C ALA A 126 -10.70 -1.83 1.45
N VAL A 127 -10.33 -1.95 0.18
CA VAL A 127 -10.26 -3.25 -0.52
C VAL A 127 -9.23 -4.17 0.13
N PHE A 128 -8.11 -3.64 0.61
CA PHE A 128 -7.15 -4.40 1.40
C PHE A 128 -7.79 -4.93 2.70
N GLY A 129 -8.52 -4.09 3.44
CA GLY A 129 -9.26 -4.51 4.64
C GLY A 129 -10.29 -5.62 4.36
N VAL A 130 -11.03 -5.53 3.26
CA VAL A 130 -11.91 -6.62 2.81
C VAL A 130 -11.11 -7.89 2.50
N GLY A 131 -9.94 -7.76 1.87
CA GLY A 131 -9.02 -8.87 1.63
C GLY A 131 -8.50 -9.53 2.92
N LEU A 132 -8.20 -8.74 3.95
CA LEU A 132 -7.82 -9.24 5.27
C LEU A 132 -8.96 -10.03 5.93
N PHE A 133 -10.19 -9.53 5.83
CA PHE A 133 -11.38 -10.23 6.33
C PHE A 133 -11.60 -11.56 5.61
N ILE A 134 -11.54 -11.58 4.27
CA ILE A 134 -11.64 -12.82 3.49
C ILE A 134 -10.51 -13.77 3.86
N GLY A 135 -9.28 -13.27 4.02
CA GLY A 135 -8.15 -14.09 4.46
C GLY A 135 -8.40 -14.72 5.83
N ALA A 136 -8.93 -13.97 6.79
CA ALA A 136 -9.30 -14.48 8.10
C ALA A 136 -10.38 -15.57 8.01
N LEU A 137 -11.41 -15.40 7.17
CA LEU A 137 -12.43 -16.43 6.95
C LEU A 137 -11.86 -17.73 6.36
N VAL A 138 -10.79 -17.66 5.58
CA VAL A 138 -10.16 -18.84 4.96
C VAL A 138 -9.30 -19.62 5.96
N VAL A 139 -8.74 -18.95 6.97
CA VAL A 139 -7.84 -19.57 7.96
C VAL A 139 -8.48 -19.87 9.31
N ALA A 140 -9.70 -19.38 9.55
CA ALA A 140 -10.50 -19.65 10.74
C ALA A 140 -11.12 -21.05 10.71
#